data_AF-A0A315D3N1-F1
#
_entry.id   AF-A0A315D3N1-F1
#
_cell.length_a   1.000
_cell.length_b   1.000
_cell.length_c   1.000
_cell.angle_alpha   90.00
_cell.angle_beta   90.00
_cell.angle_gamma   90.00
#
_symmetry.space_group_name_H-M   'P 1'
#
loop_
_entity.id
_entity.type
_entity.pdbx_description
1 polymer ?
#
loop_
_entity_poly.entity_id
_entity_poly.type
_entity_poly.pdbx_seq_one_letter_code
_entity_poly.pdbx_strand_id
1 'polypeptide(L)'
;LAKPGMVITVSDGTTTTPITLTAADVASGFVLASFTKPAEGATQTVTAKLTDLAGNLGTQTVSDSATLDTTAITVAVTRTSTTNATLGAGGSEVITFTLSEASSNFAWNNTTQSGDIVVTGGTLGALTQTANPLVYTATFTPAATSTGTATIGVLAGKFSDAALNNNLDTYTNPATAPEVYEANNQVSVLYDTLPPAQVVSFSSMTKDSGVTTTSTINSNWLTNDTSAGRLVSGFLSAPLGAGEVVNVYVGGTLIGTATVAPGGTTWEITDLAGYASNASWEYTAKVA
;
A
#
# COMPACT_ATOMS: atom_id res chain seq x y z
N LEU A 1 -55.44 27.26 -9.48
CA LEU A 1 -54.46 27.65 -10.52
C LEU A 1 -53.99 29.06 -10.20
N ALA A 2 -52.67 29.30 -10.23
CA ALA A 2 -52.09 30.61 -9.96
C ALA A 2 -52.57 31.66 -10.99
N LYS A 3 -52.66 32.92 -10.57
CA LYS A 3 -53.11 34.04 -11.39
C LYS A 3 -52.19 35.25 -11.20
N PRO A 4 -52.04 36.12 -12.22
CA PRO A 4 -51.31 37.36 -12.06
C PRO A 4 -51.91 38.19 -10.92
N GLY A 5 -51.05 38.80 -10.11
CA GLY A 5 -51.42 39.57 -8.92
C GLY A 5 -51.49 38.78 -7.61
N MET A 6 -51.50 37.44 -7.65
CA MET A 6 -51.26 36.63 -6.43
C MET A 6 -49.83 36.84 -5.94
N VAL A 7 -49.55 36.58 -4.66
CA VAL A 7 -48.21 36.74 -4.09
C VAL A 7 -47.67 35.39 -3.65
N ILE A 8 -46.47 35.02 -4.10
CA ILE A 8 -45.71 33.91 -3.52
C ILE A 8 -44.66 34.50 -2.56
N THR A 9 -44.73 34.10 -1.31
CA THR A 9 -43.75 34.48 -0.29
C THR A 9 -42.74 33.36 -0.16
N VAL A 10 -41.49 33.64 -0.51
CA VAL A 10 -40.37 32.71 -0.37
C VAL A 10 -39.49 33.10 0.81
N SER A 11 -38.98 32.13 1.56
CA SER A 11 -38.19 32.39 2.76
C SER A 11 -37.10 31.34 2.98
N ASP A 12 -35.90 31.79 3.31
CA ASP A 12 -34.79 30.93 3.76
C ASP A 12 -34.77 30.72 5.29
N GLY A 13 -35.81 31.20 5.99
CA GLY A 13 -35.90 31.25 7.45
C GLY A 13 -35.39 32.55 8.07
N THR A 14 -34.58 33.32 7.35
CA THR A 14 -33.97 34.58 7.79
C THR A 14 -34.46 35.76 6.93
N THR A 15 -34.34 35.62 5.62
CA THR A 15 -34.80 36.53 4.59
C THR A 15 -36.13 36.02 4.06
N THR A 16 -37.14 36.89 4.05
CA THR A 16 -38.46 36.57 3.48
C THR A 16 -38.80 37.58 2.40
N THR A 17 -39.05 37.09 1.20
CA THR A 17 -39.26 37.90 0.00
C THR A 17 -40.65 37.61 -0.58
N PRO A 18 -41.59 38.57 -0.53
CA PRO A 18 -42.84 38.47 -1.27
C PRO A 18 -42.62 38.78 -2.75
N ILE A 19 -43.14 37.93 -3.63
CA ILE A 19 -43.07 38.09 -5.09
C ILE A 19 -44.49 38.13 -5.64
N THR A 20 -44.91 39.27 -6.19
CA THR A 20 -46.18 39.39 -6.89
C THR A 20 -46.07 38.74 -8.27
N LEU A 21 -46.91 37.75 -8.54
CA LEU A 21 -46.90 37.00 -9.79
C LEU A 21 -47.31 37.90 -10.96
N THR A 22 -46.46 37.96 -11.98
CA THR A 22 -46.78 38.56 -13.27
C THR A 22 -47.46 37.55 -14.19
N ALA A 23 -47.97 38.02 -15.34
CA ALA A 23 -48.47 37.11 -16.38
C ALA A 23 -47.37 36.18 -16.92
N ALA A 24 -46.12 36.64 -16.96
CA ALA A 24 -44.99 35.84 -17.42
C ALA A 24 -44.62 34.72 -16.41
N ASP A 25 -44.66 35.02 -15.10
CA ASP A 25 -44.38 34.01 -14.06
C ASP A 25 -45.43 32.89 -14.09
N VAL A 26 -46.71 33.26 -14.24
CA VAL A 26 -47.79 32.28 -14.35
C VAL A 26 -47.65 31.43 -15.62
N ALA A 27 -47.23 32.03 -16.74
CA ALA A 27 -47.04 31.32 -18.00
C ALA A 27 -45.81 30.38 -17.98
N SER A 28 -44.72 30.79 -17.33
CA SER A 28 -43.48 30.00 -17.19
C SER A 28 -43.56 28.94 -16.09
N GLY A 29 -44.45 29.13 -15.10
CA GLY A 29 -44.70 28.19 -14.02
C GLY A 29 -43.70 28.28 -12.86
N PHE A 30 -42.80 29.26 -12.86
CA PHE A 30 -41.83 29.48 -11.77
C PHE A 30 -41.60 30.97 -11.50
N VAL A 31 -41.00 31.25 -10.35
CA VAL A 31 -40.43 32.56 -10.00
C VAL A 31 -38.97 32.37 -9.61
N LEU A 32 -38.16 33.42 -9.76
CA LEU A 32 -36.79 33.43 -9.27
C LEU A 32 -36.71 34.13 -7.93
N ALA A 33 -35.95 33.53 -7.03
CA ALA A 33 -35.56 34.11 -5.76
C ALA A 33 -34.08 33.86 -5.53
N SER A 34 -33.40 34.82 -4.90
CA SER A 34 -31.99 34.71 -4.58
C SER A 34 -31.81 34.90 -3.09
N PHE A 35 -31.00 34.03 -2.51
CA PHE A 35 -30.63 34.06 -1.10
C PHE A 35 -29.11 34.18 -1.00
N THR A 36 -28.62 34.56 0.17
CA THR A 36 -27.17 34.64 0.40
C THR A 36 -26.59 33.22 0.34
N LYS A 37 -25.41 33.06 -0.27
CA LYS A 37 -24.69 31.77 -0.26
C LYS A 37 -24.54 31.29 1.20
N PRO A 38 -24.96 30.06 1.54
CA PRO A 38 -24.79 29.53 2.88
C PRO A 38 -23.31 29.27 3.18
N ALA A 39 -22.96 29.02 4.44
CA ALA A 39 -21.61 28.57 4.80
C ALA A 39 -21.33 27.18 4.21
N GLU A 40 -20.05 26.85 4.04
CA GLU A 40 -19.62 25.50 3.64
C GLU A 40 -20.17 24.45 4.62
N GLY A 41 -20.72 23.35 4.09
CA GLY A 41 -21.38 22.28 4.84
C GLY A 41 -22.78 22.63 5.36
N ALA A 42 -23.28 23.86 5.18
CA ALA A 42 -24.60 24.25 5.65
C ALA A 42 -25.71 23.89 4.65
N THR A 43 -26.82 23.37 5.17
CA THR A 43 -28.05 23.13 4.41
C THR A 43 -28.87 24.41 4.31
N GLN A 44 -29.08 24.89 3.09
CA GLN A 44 -30.04 25.93 2.79
C GLN A 44 -31.41 25.30 2.54
N THR A 45 -32.38 25.59 3.40
CA THR A 45 -33.79 25.25 3.19
C THR A 45 -34.55 26.49 2.75
N VAL A 46 -35.34 26.38 1.68
CA VAL A 46 -36.22 27.45 1.20
C VAL A 46 -37.66 26.98 1.30
N THR A 47 -38.52 27.82 1.84
CA THR A 47 -39.96 27.61 1.92
C THR A 47 -40.69 28.55 0.99
N ALA A 48 -41.85 28.13 0.48
CA ALA A 48 -42.73 28.97 -0.32
C ALA A 48 -44.18 28.84 0.10
N LYS A 49 -44.91 29.96 0.09
CA LYS A 49 -46.31 30.03 0.47
C LYS A 49 -47.08 31.04 -0.39
N LEU A 50 -48.23 30.64 -0.91
CA LEU A 50 -49.05 31.47 -1.81
C LEU A 50 -50.07 32.29 -1.01
N THR A 51 -50.31 33.53 -1.43
CA THR A 51 -51.40 34.40 -0.98
C THR A 51 -52.23 34.77 -2.20
N ASP A 52 -53.55 34.63 -2.12
CA ASP A 52 -54.44 34.92 -3.25
C ASP A 52 -54.72 36.43 -3.43
N LEU A 53 -55.46 36.79 -4.48
CA LEU A 53 -55.80 38.20 -4.77
C LEU A 53 -56.68 38.85 -3.70
N ALA A 54 -57.40 38.07 -2.89
CA ALA A 54 -58.22 38.57 -1.79
C ALA A 54 -57.41 38.69 -0.48
N GLY A 55 -56.11 38.36 -0.50
CA GLY A 55 -55.24 38.39 0.66
C GLY A 55 -55.33 37.12 1.53
N ASN A 56 -56.02 36.07 1.08
CA ASN A 56 -56.09 34.83 1.83
C ASN A 56 -54.77 34.08 1.71
N LEU A 57 -54.14 33.82 2.86
CA LEU A 57 -52.92 33.03 2.92
C LEU A 57 -53.24 31.55 2.68
N GLY A 58 -52.49 30.92 1.77
CA GLY A 58 -52.61 29.50 1.48
C GLY A 58 -52.34 28.64 2.71
N THR A 59 -52.96 27.47 2.80
CA THR A 59 -52.80 26.59 3.96
C THR A 59 -51.50 25.78 3.92
N GLN A 60 -50.99 25.51 2.71
CA GLN A 60 -49.78 24.73 2.50
C GLN A 60 -48.54 25.62 2.45
N THR A 61 -47.48 25.19 3.14
CA THR A 61 -46.11 25.67 2.93
C THR A 61 -45.34 24.53 2.31
N VAL A 62 -44.68 24.77 1.19
CA VAL A 62 -43.79 23.79 0.56
C VAL A 62 -42.35 24.17 0.83
N SER A 63 -41.44 23.20 0.79
CA SER A 63 -40.03 23.43 1.03
C SER A 63 -39.16 22.61 0.09
N ASP A 64 -37.98 23.13 -0.19
CA ASP A 64 -36.87 22.41 -0.82
C ASP A 64 -35.56 22.77 -0.11
N SER A 65 -34.53 21.93 -0.24
CA SER A 65 -33.25 22.16 0.44
C SER A 65 -32.05 21.63 -0.34
N ALA A 66 -30.91 22.29 -0.17
CA ALA A 66 -29.62 21.83 -0.68
C ALA A 66 -28.50 22.13 0.33
N THR A 67 -27.50 21.26 0.42
CA THR A 67 -26.29 21.51 1.21
C THR A 67 -25.20 22.04 0.29
N LEU A 68 -24.50 23.09 0.73
CA LEU A 68 -23.33 23.58 0.02
C LEU A 68 -22.12 22.74 0.41
N ASP A 69 -21.49 22.14 -0.58
CA ASP A 69 -20.24 21.41 -0.44
C ASP A 69 -19.36 21.70 -1.68
N THR A 70 -18.25 22.38 -1.45
CA THR A 70 -17.26 22.78 -2.45
C THR A 70 -15.85 22.37 -2.07
N THR A 71 -15.70 21.61 -0.97
CA THR A 71 -14.41 21.23 -0.42
C THR A 71 -13.93 19.98 -1.14
N ALA A 72 -12.70 19.98 -1.65
CA ALA A 72 -12.13 18.78 -2.25
C ALA A 72 -11.84 17.73 -1.18
N ILE A 73 -12.19 16.47 -1.45
CA ILE A 73 -11.75 15.33 -0.66
C ILE A 73 -10.21 15.20 -0.68
N THR A 74 -9.59 14.96 0.47
CA THR A 74 -8.13 14.80 0.62
C THR A 74 -7.77 13.37 1.00
N VAL A 75 -6.50 12.99 0.87
CA VAL A 75 -5.96 11.68 1.25
C VAL A 75 -4.58 11.77 1.87
N ALA A 76 -4.41 11.10 3.02
CA ALA A 76 -3.11 10.88 3.64
C ALA A 76 -2.71 9.39 3.55
N VAL A 77 -1.45 9.14 3.21
CA VAL A 77 -0.85 7.81 3.12
C VAL A 77 0.13 7.63 4.27
N THR A 78 0.01 6.52 4.99
CA THR A 78 0.90 6.17 6.09
C THR A 78 1.32 4.72 6.01
N ARG A 79 2.44 4.42 6.66
CA ARG A 79 2.99 3.07 6.84
C ARG A 79 2.75 2.62 8.27
N THR A 80 2.58 1.31 8.47
CA THR A 80 2.46 0.74 9.83
C THR A 80 3.79 0.81 10.59
N SER A 81 4.94 0.64 9.90
CA SER A 81 6.25 0.75 10.53
C SER A 81 6.66 2.20 10.72
N THR A 82 7.21 2.52 11.89
CA THR A 82 7.72 3.86 12.23
C THR A 82 9.24 3.96 12.20
N THR A 83 9.94 2.84 11.96
CA THR A 83 11.41 2.75 12.06
C THR A 83 12.14 2.84 10.73
N ASN A 84 11.42 3.00 9.60
CA ASN A 84 11.97 2.97 8.25
C ASN A 84 12.85 1.73 7.96
N ALA A 85 12.55 0.60 8.60
CA ALA A 85 13.29 -0.65 8.37
C ALA A 85 13.21 -1.11 6.90
N THR A 86 14.31 -1.69 6.42
CA THR A 86 14.39 -2.29 5.08
C THR A 86 13.64 -3.62 5.06
N LEU A 87 12.75 -3.80 4.10
CA LEU A 87 12.05 -5.08 3.90
C LEU A 87 12.95 -6.09 3.19
N GLY A 88 13.10 -7.27 3.79
CA GLY A 88 13.79 -8.42 3.22
C GLY A 88 12.93 -9.25 2.26
N ALA A 89 13.52 -10.29 1.67
CA ALA A 89 12.78 -11.29 0.89
C ALA A 89 11.65 -11.94 1.72
N GLY A 90 10.43 -11.97 1.17
CA GLY A 90 9.22 -12.44 1.88
C GLY A 90 8.65 -11.43 2.90
N GLY A 91 9.29 -10.28 3.08
CA GLY A 91 8.77 -9.18 3.88
C GLY A 91 7.56 -8.50 3.23
N SER A 92 6.75 -7.83 4.04
CA SER A 92 5.61 -7.03 3.58
C SER A 92 5.32 -5.92 4.57
N GLU A 93 4.51 -4.95 4.15
CA GLU A 93 4.08 -3.86 5.02
C GLU A 93 2.65 -3.42 4.73
N VAL A 94 1.89 -3.08 5.77
CA VAL A 94 0.55 -2.53 5.62
C VAL A 94 0.64 -1.02 5.42
N ILE A 95 0.07 -0.57 4.31
CA ILE A 95 -0.12 0.83 3.94
C ILE A 95 -1.56 1.22 4.27
N THR A 96 -1.73 2.39 4.90
CA THR A 96 -3.02 2.94 5.29
C THR A 96 -3.28 4.24 4.55
N PHE A 97 -4.44 4.33 3.91
CA PHE A 97 -4.97 5.50 3.23
C PHE A 97 -6.11 6.07 4.08
N THR A 98 -6.04 7.34 4.42
CA THR A 98 -7.08 8.04 5.21
C THR A 98 -7.64 9.19 4.39
N LEU A 99 -8.92 9.11 4.03
CA LEU A 99 -9.63 10.14 3.31
C LEU A 99 -10.23 11.17 4.28
N SER A 100 -10.42 12.43 3.88
CA SER A 100 -11.17 13.41 4.68
C SER A 100 -12.66 13.12 4.73
N GLU A 101 -13.17 12.49 3.66
CA GLU A 101 -14.59 12.21 3.44
C GLU A 101 -14.79 10.84 2.81
N ALA A 102 -16.02 10.33 2.85
CA ALA A 102 -16.30 9.02 2.28
C ALA A 102 -16.32 9.11 0.75
N SER A 103 -15.63 8.17 0.09
CA SER A 103 -15.62 8.07 -1.36
C SER A 103 -16.24 6.75 -1.81
N SER A 104 -17.09 6.82 -2.85
CA SER A 104 -17.68 5.63 -3.47
C SER A 104 -16.85 5.09 -4.65
N ASN A 105 -15.84 5.84 -5.09
CA ASN A 105 -15.04 5.54 -6.27
C ASN A 105 -13.53 5.49 -6.01
N PHE A 106 -13.05 5.62 -4.76
CA PHE A 106 -11.65 5.33 -4.43
C PHE A 106 -11.34 3.84 -4.67
N ALA A 107 -10.56 3.53 -5.70
CA ALA A 107 -10.43 2.20 -6.26
C ALA A 107 -9.00 1.83 -6.69
N TRP A 108 -8.68 0.54 -6.51
CA TRP A 108 -7.41 -0.07 -6.91
C TRP A 108 -7.64 -1.47 -7.47
N ASN A 109 -7.07 -1.74 -8.65
CA ASN A 109 -7.00 -3.08 -9.19
C ASN A 109 -5.63 -3.70 -8.87
N ASN A 110 -5.60 -4.60 -7.90
CA ASN A 110 -4.38 -5.28 -7.48
C ASN A 110 -3.85 -6.32 -8.50
N THR A 111 -4.63 -6.70 -9.50
CA THR A 111 -4.18 -7.63 -10.54
C THR A 111 -3.41 -6.88 -11.62
N THR A 112 -3.92 -5.73 -12.07
CA THR A 112 -3.28 -4.91 -13.09
C THR A 112 -2.37 -3.83 -12.52
N GLN A 113 -2.32 -3.67 -11.19
CA GLN A 113 -1.59 -2.62 -10.48
C GLN A 113 -1.93 -1.22 -11.03
N SER A 114 -3.22 -0.93 -11.16
CA SER A 114 -3.74 0.30 -11.75
C SER A 114 -4.99 0.81 -11.03
N GLY A 115 -5.21 2.12 -11.07
CA GLY A 115 -6.37 2.79 -10.45
C GLY A 115 -5.96 4.16 -9.95
N ASP A 116 -6.32 4.47 -8.71
CA ASP A 116 -6.09 5.79 -8.11
C ASP A 116 -4.69 5.90 -7.48
N ILE A 117 -4.03 4.77 -7.28
CA ILE A 117 -2.73 4.66 -6.60
C ILE A 117 -1.64 4.41 -7.63
N VAL A 118 -0.42 4.88 -7.37
CA VAL A 118 0.81 4.50 -8.10
C VAL A 118 1.75 3.80 -7.14
N VAL A 119 2.28 2.67 -7.59
CA VAL A 119 3.18 1.79 -6.82
C VAL A 119 4.43 1.52 -7.63
N THR A 120 5.60 1.67 -7.01
CA THR A 120 6.90 1.29 -7.58
C THR A 120 7.62 0.30 -6.66
N GLY A 121 8.63 -0.42 -7.17
CA GLY A 121 9.49 -1.29 -6.35
C GLY A 121 8.80 -2.53 -5.77
N GLY A 122 7.59 -2.88 -6.22
CA GLY A 122 6.84 -4.03 -5.73
C GLY A 122 5.39 -4.02 -6.21
N THR A 123 4.52 -4.70 -5.46
CA THR A 123 3.08 -4.75 -5.70
C THR A 123 2.30 -4.34 -4.46
N LEU A 124 1.11 -3.79 -4.67
CA LEU A 124 0.14 -3.48 -3.63
C LEU A 124 -1.08 -4.41 -3.76
N GLY A 125 -1.45 -5.04 -2.65
CA GLY A 125 -2.63 -5.90 -2.54
C GLY A 125 -3.95 -5.15 -2.73
N ALA A 126 -5.07 -5.87 -2.60
CA ALA A 126 -6.39 -5.27 -2.68
C ALA A 126 -6.62 -4.28 -1.53
N LEU A 127 -7.34 -3.18 -1.82
CA LEU A 127 -7.80 -2.26 -0.79
C LEU A 127 -8.88 -2.95 0.07
N THR A 128 -8.75 -2.81 1.38
CA THR A 128 -9.75 -3.23 2.36
C THR A 128 -10.18 -2.00 3.15
N GLN A 129 -11.45 -1.60 3.03
CA GLN A 129 -12.02 -0.56 3.87
C GLN A 129 -12.18 -1.08 5.30
N THR A 130 -11.82 -0.27 6.28
CA THR A 130 -11.97 -0.62 7.70
C THR A 130 -13.40 -0.35 8.19
N ALA A 131 -13.66 -0.56 9.48
CA ALA A 131 -14.91 -0.13 10.10
C ALA A 131 -15.12 1.40 10.06
N ASN A 132 -14.04 2.18 9.94
CA ASN A 132 -14.11 3.59 9.61
C ASN A 132 -14.18 3.72 8.07
N PRO A 133 -15.27 4.27 7.49
CA PRO A 133 -15.44 4.36 6.04
C PRO A 133 -14.40 5.27 5.36
N LEU A 134 -13.68 6.08 6.14
CA LEU A 134 -12.62 6.97 5.65
C LEU A 134 -11.26 6.27 5.52
N VAL A 135 -11.10 5.06 6.08
CA VAL A 135 -9.80 4.41 6.21
C VAL A 135 -9.77 3.12 5.40
N TYR A 136 -8.77 3.02 4.53
CA TYR A 136 -8.50 1.85 3.69
C TYR A 136 -7.09 1.34 3.96
N THR A 137 -6.90 0.03 3.89
CA THR A 137 -5.58 -0.60 4.04
C THR A 137 -5.27 -1.51 2.87
N ALA A 138 -4.00 -1.61 2.49
CA ALA A 138 -3.50 -2.62 1.57
C ALA A 138 -2.08 -3.05 1.95
N THR A 139 -1.71 -4.29 1.62
CA THR A 139 -0.39 -4.83 1.90
C THR A 139 0.55 -4.62 0.71
N PHE A 140 1.65 -3.91 0.93
CA PHE A 140 2.75 -3.79 -0.01
C PHE A 140 3.71 -4.98 0.13
N THR A 141 4.12 -5.54 -1.01
CA THR A 141 5.14 -6.59 -1.10
C THR A 141 6.25 -6.12 -2.06
N PRO A 142 7.52 -6.07 -1.62
CA PRO A 142 8.62 -5.62 -2.47
C PRO A 142 8.86 -6.59 -3.64
N ALA A 143 9.42 -6.07 -4.72
CA ALA A 143 9.85 -6.88 -5.86
C ALA A 143 10.92 -7.90 -5.41
N ALA A 144 10.82 -9.13 -5.89
CA ALA A 144 11.80 -10.17 -5.61
C ALA A 144 13.13 -9.89 -6.33
N THR A 145 14.23 -10.40 -5.77
CA THR A 145 15.58 -10.34 -6.36
C THR A 145 16.01 -8.92 -6.77
N SER A 146 15.66 -7.92 -5.96
CA SER A 146 15.91 -6.51 -6.24
C SER A 146 16.09 -5.73 -4.95
N THR A 147 16.77 -4.59 -5.03
CA THR A 147 16.88 -3.63 -3.94
C THR A 147 16.53 -2.24 -4.45
N GLY A 148 16.02 -1.39 -3.56
CA GLY A 148 15.75 0.00 -3.87
C GLY A 148 14.80 0.66 -2.88
N THR A 149 14.21 1.76 -3.35
CA THR A 149 13.17 2.51 -2.63
C THR A 149 11.88 2.39 -3.42
N ALA A 150 10.90 1.70 -2.86
CA ALA A 150 9.54 1.66 -3.37
C ALA A 150 8.77 2.92 -2.96
N THR A 151 7.83 3.36 -3.78
CA THR A 151 6.93 4.49 -3.49
C THR A 151 5.49 4.08 -3.68
N ILE A 152 4.62 4.49 -2.75
CA ILE A 152 3.18 4.29 -2.82
C ILE A 152 2.52 5.65 -2.61
N GLY A 153 1.86 6.18 -3.63
CA GLY A 153 1.19 7.49 -3.57
C GLY A 153 -0.12 7.53 -4.35
N VAL A 154 -0.97 8.51 -4.09
CA VAL A 154 -2.29 8.63 -4.70
C VAL A 154 -2.31 9.74 -5.75
N LEU A 155 -2.92 9.47 -6.90
CA LEU A 155 -3.05 10.42 -8.01
C LEU A 155 -4.14 11.46 -7.71
N ALA A 156 -3.92 12.69 -8.15
CA ALA A 156 -4.95 13.73 -8.15
C ALA A 156 -6.08 13.41 -9.16
N GLY A 157 -7.29 13.86 -8.84
CA GLY A 157 -8.46 13.88 -9.72
C GLY A 157 -9.07 12.53 -10.04
N LYS A 158 -8.78 11.48 -9.26
CA LYS A 158 -9.20 10.10 -9.54
C LYS A 158 -10.46 9.66 -8.80
N PHE A 159 -10.71 10.25 -7.64
CA PHE A 159 -11.88 9.95 -6.83
C PHE A 159 -12.50 11.23 -6.29
N SER A 160 -13.72 11.14 -5.78
CA SER A 160 -14.50 12.28 -5.29
C SER A 160 -15.25 11.95 -4.01
N ASP A 161 -15.73 12.99 -3.35
CA ASP A 161 -16.77 12.90 -2.32
C ASP A 161 -18.18 12.68 -2.94
N ALA A 162 -19.22 12.82 -2.11
CA ALA A 162 -20.62 12.70 -2.50
C ALA A 162 -21.17 13.92 -3.26
N ALA A 163 -20.58 15.10 -3.10
CA ALA A 163 -20.91 16.33 -3.84
C ALA A 163 -20.19 16.41 -5.20
N LEU A 164 -19.34 15.42 -5.51
CA LEU A 164 -18.50 15.31 -6.70
C LEU A 164 -17.35 16.31 -6.74
N ASN A 165 -16.85 16.76 -5.59
CA ASN A 165 -15.57 17.45 -5.56
C ASN A 165 -14.45 16.41 -5.64
N ASN A 166 -13.63 16.53 -6.69
CA ASN A 166 -12.52 15.60 -6.92
C ASN A 166 -11.37 15.84 -5.95
N ASN A 167 -10.63 14.78 -5.65
CA ASN A 167 -9.40 14.90 -4.88
C ASN A 167 -8.38 15.76 -5.64
N LEU A 168 -7.76 16.73 -4.98
CA LEU A 168 -6.72 17.58 -5.60
C LEU A 168 -5.31 17.24 -5.12
N ASP A 169 -5.18 16.38 -4.11
CA ASP A 169 -3.90 16.00 -3.55
C ASP A 169 -3.02 15.29 -4.58
N THR A 170 -1.78 15.74 -4.70
CA THR A 170 -0.73 15.10 -5.50
C THR A 170 0.56 14.97 -4.69
N TYR A 171 1.34 13.94 -5.00
CA TYR A 171 2.70 13.78 -4.49
C TYR A 171 3.75 14.39 -5.42
N THR A 172 3.35 14.95 -6.58
CA THR A 172 4.26 15.64 -7.49
C THR A 172 4.60 17.03 -6.96
N ASN A 173 5.89 17.37 -6.93
CA ASN A 173 6.37 18.68 -6.49
C ASN A 173 7.33 19.25 -7.57
N PRO A 174 7.00 20.38 -8.21
CA PRO A 174 5.81 21.21 -7.96
C PRO A 174 4.51 20.59 -8.48
N ALA A 175 3.41 20.86 -7.78
CA ALA A 175 2.07 20.51 -8.26
C ALA A 175 1.65 21.41 -9.44
N THR A 176 0.84 20.87 -10.35
CA THR A 176 0.25 21.64 -11.46
C THR A 176 -1.19 22.00 -11.11
N ALA A 177 -1.53 23.28 -11.13
CA ALA A 177 -2.90 23.72 -10.80
C ALA A 177 -3.95 22.99 -11.69
N PRO A 178 -5.07 22.53 -11.11
CA PRO A 178 -5.56 22.81 -9.76
C PRO A 178 -5.06 21.88 -8.65
N GLU A 179 -4.14 20.95 -8.93
CA GLU A 179 -3.61 20.00 -7.94
C GLU A 179 -2.84 20.72 -6.82
N VAL A 180 -2.84 20.11 -5.63
CA VAL A 180 -2.16 20.62 -4.43
C VAL A 180 -1.13 19.60 -3.97
N TYR A 181 0.13 20.01 -3.87
CA TYR A 181 1.18 19.13 -3.36
C TYR A 181 0.98 18.89 -1.88
N GLU A 182 0.81 17.63 -1.51
CA GLU A 182 0.69 17.18 -0.12
C GLU A 182 1.77 16.16 0.19
N ALA A 183 2.66 16.49 1.12
CA ALA A 183 3.80 15.64 1.45
C ALA A 183 3.38 14.28 2.07
N ASN A 184 2.18 14.22 2.66
CA ASN A 184 1.58 13.01 3.20
C ASN A 184 0.83 12.19 2.13
N ASN A 185 0.83 12.60 0.86
CA ASN A 185 0.17 11.85 -0.23
C ASN A 185 1.08 10.78 -0.88
N GLN A 186 2.23 10.49 -0.26
CA GLN A 186 3.10 9.39 -0.65
C GLN A 186 3.91 8.88 0.54
N VAL A 187 4.18 7.58 0.54
CA VAL A 187 5.18 6.95 1.42
C VAL A 187 6.27 6.26 0.61
N SER A 188 7.45 6.15 1.21
CA SER A 188 8.58 5.40 0.65
C SER A 188 8.94 4.22 1.54
N VAL A 189 9.32 3.09 0.93
CA VAL A 189 9.70 1.84 1.61
C VAL A 189 11.06 1.37 1.08
N LEU A 190 12.06 1.24 1.95
CA LEU A 190 13.33 0.62 1.57
C LEU A 190 13.17 -0.90 1.51
N TYR A 191 13.75 -1.54 0.49
CA TYR A 191 13.74 -3.00 0.38
C TYR A 191 15.06 -3.55 -0.18
N ASP A 192 15.39 -4.77 0.24
CA ASP A 192 16.46 -5.58 -0.31
C ASP A 192 16.04 -7.04 -0.27
N THR A 193 15.78 -7.60 -1.45
CA THR A 193 15.37 -9.00 -1.62
C THR A 193 16.40 -9.79 -2.43
N LEU A 194 17.63 -9.26 -2.57
CA LEU A 194 18.71 -9.97 -3.24
C LEU A 194 19.14 -11.17 -2.37
N PRO A 195 19.32 -12.37 -2.98
CA PRO A 195 19.97 -13.46 -2.27
C PRO A 195 21.46 -13.10 -2.04
N PRO A 196 22.11 -13.74 -1.05
CA PRO A 196 23.56 -13.65 -0.90
C PRO A 196 24.29 -13.99 -2.21
N ALA A 197 25.30 -13.20 -2.55
CA ALA A 197 26.02 -13.32 -3.83
C ALA A 197 27.18 -14.33 -3.78
N GLN A 198 27.55 -14.80 -2.59
CA GLN A 198 28.71 -15.67 -2.37
C GLN A 198 28.41 -17.09 -2.83
N VAL A 199 29.34 -17.65 -3.60
CA VAL A 199 29.34 -19.06 -3.97
C VAL A 199 30.10 -19.84 -2.90
N VAL A 200 29.49 -20.90 -2.40
CA VAL A 200 30.11 -21.84 -1.45
C VAL A 200 30.61 -23.08 -2.20
N SER A 201 31.81 -23.53 -1.87
CA SER A 201 32.43 -24.73 -2.42
C SER A 201 33.00 -25.59 -1.30
N PHE A 202 33.07 -26.90 -1.53
CA PHE A 202 33.70 -27.86 -0.63
C PHE A 202 35.16 -28.08 -1.04
N SER A 203 36.04 -28.23 -0.06
CA SER A 203 37.47 -28.44 -0.28
C SER A 203 38.02 -29.69 0.39
N SER A 204 37.55 -30.05 1.60
CA SER A 204 38.09 -31.21 2.30
C SER A 204 37.12 -31.88 3.28
N MET A 205 37.42 -33.14 3.61
CA MET A 205 36.77 -33.93 4.66
C MET A 205 37.80 -34.79 5.40
N THR A 206 37.91 -34.66 6.73
CA THR A 206 38.99 -35.30 7.52
C THR A 206 39.00 -36.82 7.52
N LYS A 207 37.91 -37.48 7.09
CA LYS A 207 37.79 -38.94 6.99
C LYS A 207 37.72 -39.44 5.54
N ASP A 208 38.11 -38.63 4.56
CA ASP A 208 38.27 -39.11 3.19
C ASP A 208 39.45 -40.11 3.15
N SER A 209 39.12 -41.38 2.91
CA SER A 209 40.07 -42.49 2.82
C SER A 209 40.30 -42.95 1.38
N GLY A 210 39.58 -42.35 0.42
CA GLY A 210 39.56 -42.74 -0.98
C GLY A 210 40.78 -42.27 -1.74
N VAL A 211 41.96 -42.73 -1.37
CA VAL A 211 43.18 -42.43 -2.13
C VAL A 211 43.27 -43.38 -3.34
N THR A 212 43.27 -42.86 -4.57
CA THR A 212 43.70 -43.63 -5.75
C THR A 212 45.14 -43.25 -6.11
N THR A 213 45.82 -44.07 -6.89
CA THR A 213 47.23 -43.87 -7.30
C THR A 213 47.50 -42.56 -8.07
N THR A 214 46.46 -41.80 -8.41
CA THR A 214 46.51 -40.53 -9.13
C THR A 214 45.82 -39.37 -8.39
N SER A 215 45.26 -39.59 -7.19
CA SER A 215 44.44 -38.59 -6.50
C SER A 215 44.93 -38.30 -5.09
N THR A 216 45.10 -37.01 -4.79
CA THR A 216 45.38 -36.48 -3.44
C THR A 216 44.17 -36.68 -2.52
N ILE A 217 44.39 -36.57 -1.21
CA ILE A 217 43.34 -36.54 -0.17
C ILE A 217 42.27 -35.51 -0.58
N ASN A 218 40.97 -35.84 -0.47
CA ASN A 218 39.80 -35.01 -0.80
C ASN A 218 39.33 -34.99 -2.27
N SER A 219 39.87 -35.86 -3.13
CA SER A 219 39.56 -35.80 -4.56
C SER A 219 38.37 -36.66 -5.00
N ASN A 220 37.93 -37.65 -4.22
CA ASN A 220 36.80 -38.51 -4.59
C ASN A 220 35.71 -38.63 -3.53
N TRP A 221 35.88 -38.01 -2.35
CA TRP A 221 34.89 -37.97 -1.28
C TRP A 221 34.46 -39.36 -0.78
N LEU A 222 35.31 -40.39 -0.92
CA LEU A 222 35.01 -41.75 -0.49
C LEU A 222 35.60 -42.06 0.89
N THR A 223 34.78 -42.56 1.82
CA THR A 223 35.22 -42.91 3.18
C THR A 223 34.91 -44.35 3.55
N ASN A 224 35.88 -45.02 4.18
CA ASN A 224 35.71 -46.30 4.86
C ASN A 224 35.50 -46.14 6.38
N ASP A 225 35.44 -44.91 6.88
CA ASP A 225 35.21 -44.60 8.29
C ASP A 225 33.76 -44.14 8.52
N THR A 226 32.99 -45.02 9.13
CA THR A 226 31.58 -44.81 9.46
C THR A 226 31.35 -44.03 10.77
N SER A 227 32.40 -43.79 11.57
CA SER A 227 32.27 -43.18 12.89
C SER A 227 31.92 -41.68 12.85
N ALA A 228 31.36 -41.17 13.95
CA ALA A 228 30.98 -39.76 14.12
C ALA A 228 32.16 -38.77 14.08
N GLY A 229 31.90 -37.50 13.78
CA GLY A 229 32.89 -36.41 13.88
C GLY A 229 33.73 -36.22 12.61
N ARG A 230 33.09 -35.88 11.49
CA ARG A 230 33.77 -35.50 10.23
C ARG A 230 33.89 -33.99 10.16
N LEU A 231 35.10 -33.46 10.09
CA LEU A 231 35.31 -32.04 9.79
C LEU A 231 35.26 -31.88 8.28
N VAL A 232 34.32 -31.06 7.82
CA VAL A 232 34.10 -30.72 6.42
C VAL A 232 34.42 -29.23 6.26
N SER A 233 35.18 -28.87 5.23
CA SER A 233 35.58 -27.48 5.01
C SER A 233 35.53 -27.09 3.54
N GLY A 234 35.64 -25.78 3.29
CA GLY A 234 35.54 -25.24 1.96
C GLY A 234 35.85 -23.75 1.84
N PHE A 235 35.52 -23.19 0.68
CA PHE A 235 35.76 -21.79 0.33
C PHE A 235 34.47 -21.05 0.00
N LEU A 236 34.51 -19.74 0.19
CA LEU A 236 33.53 -18.76 -0.30
C LEU A 236 34.19 -17.88 -1.36
N SER A 237 33.43 -17.51 -2.40
CA SER A 237 33.93 -16.63 -3.47
C SER A 237 34.23 -15.20 -3.01
N ALA A 238 33.66 -14.76 -1.89
CA ALA A 238 33.89 -13.49 -1.23
C ALA A 238 33.55 -13.59 0.27
N PRO A 239 33.98 -12.64 1.11
CA PRO A 239 33.54 -12.56 2.50
C PRO A 239 32.02 -12.51 2.65
N LEU A 240 31.51 -13.07 3.75
CA LEU A 240 30.10 -12.93 4.14
C LEU A 240 29.75 -11.48 4.50
N GLY A 241 28.56 -11.06 4.09
CA GLY A 241 27.90 -9.83 4.51
C GLY A 241 27.44 -9.88 5.97
N ALA A 242 26.96 -8.76 6.47
CA ALA A 242 26.50 -8.66 7.85
C ALA A 242 25.28 -9.57 8.09
N GLY A 243 25.41 -10.53 9.00
CA GLY A 243 24.35 -11.47 9.36
C GLY A 243 24.24 -12.70 8.45
N GLU A 244 24.97 -12.74 7.33
CA GLU A 244 25.03 -13.94 6.48
C GLU A 244 25.80 -15.06 7.18
N VAL A 245 25.39 -16.30 6.88
CA VAL A 245 26.03 -17.52 7.41
C VAL A 245 26.14 -18.61 6.35
N VAL A 246 27.03 -19.58 6.55
CA VAL A 246 27.07 -20.81 5.74
C VAL A 246 26.31 -21.92 6.47
N ASN A 247 25.18 -22.33 5.92
CA ASN A 247 24.42 -23.48 6.43
C ASN A 247 24.77 -24.73 5.65
N VAL A 248 25.08 -25.82 6.36
CA VAL A 248 25.50 -27.11 5.78
C VAL A 248 24.45 -28.18 6.08
N TYR A 249 24.17 -29.01 5.09
CA TYR A 249 23.11 -30.02 5.11
C TYR A 249 23.66 -31.39 4.73
N VAL A 250 23.02 -32.45 5.23
CA VAL A 250 23.22 -33.84 4.80
C VAL A 250 21.89 -34.42 4.38
N GLY A 251 21.80 -34.90 3.14
CA GLY A 251 20.55 -35.50 2.62
C GLY A 251 19.34 -34.57 2.75
N GLY A 252 19.56 -33.26 2.64
CA GLY A 252 18.54 -32.21 2.81
C GLY A 252 18.27 -31.77 4.26
N THR A 253 18.85 -32.42 5.27
CA THR A 253 18.69 -32.06 6.69
C THR A 253 19.79 -31.11 7.13
N LEU A 254 19.45 -29.98 7.77
CA LEU A 254 20.44 -29.03 8.29
C LEU A 254 21.25 -29.68 9.42
N ILE A 255 22.57 -29.76 9.25
CA ILE A 255 23.48 -30.26 10.29
C ILE A 255 24.07 -29.13 11.14
N GLY A 256 24.08 -27.90 10.62
CA GLY A 256 24.41 -26.71 11.40
C GLY A 256 24.92 -25.56 10.54
N THR A 257 25.31 -24.50 11.24
CA THR A 257 25.97 -23.33 10.66
C THR A 257 27.48 -23.48 10.81
N ALA A 258 28.21 -23.34 9.71
CA ALA A 258 29.65 -23.48 9.69
C ALA A 258 30.35 -22.29 10.38
N THR A 259 31.51 -22.57 10.98
CA THR A 259 32.42 -21.54 11.45
C THR A 259 33.15 -20.95 10.24
N VAL A 260 33.08 -19.63 10.08
CA VAL A 260 33.80 -18.92 9.02
C VAL A 260 35.05 -18.27 9.62
N ALA A 261 36.20 -18.54 9.02
CA ALA A 261 37.48 -18.05 9.53
C ALA A 261 37.63 -16.53 9.34
N PRO A 262 38.54 -15.88 10.08
CA PRO A 262 38.91 -14.49 9.84
C PRO A 262 39.32 -14.26 8.38
N GLY A 263 38.75 -13.24 7.74
CA GLY A 263 38.87 -13.01 6.29
C GLY A 263 37.66 -13.46 5.48
N GLY A 264 36.76 -14.26 6.06
CA GLY A 264 35.41 -14.49 5.52
C GLY A 264 35.33 -15.42 4.32
N THR A 265 36.44 -15.98 3.84
CA THR A 265 36.49 -16.76 2.59
C THR A 265 36.70 -18.27 2.77
N THR A 266 36.83 -18.74 4.01
CA THR A 266 36.99 -20.17 4.33
C THR A 266 36.04 -20.54 5.45
N TRP A 267 35.44 -21.73 5.36
CA TRP A 267 34.47 -22.21 6.33
C TRP A 267 34.75 -23.66 6.71
N GLU A 268 34.35 -24.05 7.91
CA GLU A 268 34.42 -25.43 8.40
C GLU A 268 33.23 -25.78 9.30
N ILE A 269 32.81 -27.04 9.26
CA ILE A 269 31.80 -27.59 10.17
C ILE A 269 32.17 -29.02 10.55
N THR A 270 31.89 -29.40 11.80
CA THR A 270 31.99 -30.80 12.22
C THR A 270 30.62 -31.48 12.13
N ASP A 271 30.48 -32.43 11.22
CA ASP A 271 29.37 -33.37 11.20
C ASP A 271 29.54 -34.40 12.32
N LEU A 272 28.68 -34.30 13.33
CA LEU A 272 28.69 -35.15 14.52
C LEU A 272 28.01 -36.51 14.31
N ALA A 273 27.44 -36.78 13.13
CA ALA A 273 26.75 -38.03 12.84
C ALA A 273 27.72 -39.16 12.43
N GLY A 274 27.39 -40.39 12.84
CA GLY A 274 27.91 -41.61 12.23
C GLY A 274 26.98 -42.10 11.12
N TYR A 275 27.50 -42.87 10.16
CA TYR A 275 26.73 -43.41 9.05
C TYR A 275 26.75 -44.94 9.04
N ALA A 276 25.73 -45.55 8.45
CA ALA A 276 25.70 -47.00 8.28
C ALA A 276 26.76 -47.45 7.27
N SER A 277 27.22 -48.70 7.40
CA SER A 277 28.11 -49.33 6.43
C SER A 277 27.46 -49.34 5.04
N ASN A 278 28.24 -49.00 4.00
CA ASN A 278 27.78 -48.89 2.60
C ASN A 278 26.67 -47.84 2.37
N ALA A 279 26.47 -46.89 3.29
CA ALA A 279 25.60 -45.76 3.04
C ALA A 279 26.21 -44.79 2.02
N SER A 280 25.34 -44.14 1.24
CA SER A 280 25.69 -42.97 0.44
C SER A 280 24.90 -41.78 0.97
N TRP A 281 25.55 -40.63 1.08
CA TRP A 281 24.94 -39.37 1.50
C TRP A 281 25.56 -38.23 0.73
N GLU A 282 24.87 -37.10 0.73
CA GLU A 282 25.27 -35.90 0.01
C GLU A 282 25.36 -34.74 0.99
N TYR A 283 26.50 -34.03 0.96
CA TYR A 283 26.63 -32.73 1.61
C TYR A 283 26.20 -31.63 0.64
N THR A 284 25.39 -30.70 1.13
CA THR A 284 25.14 -29.43 0.44
C THR A 284 25.40 -28.27 1.38
N ALA A 285 25.81 -27.13 0.84
CA ALA A 285 26.02 -25.90 1.61
C ALA A 285 25.38 -24.74 0.86
N LYS A 286 24.89 -23.73 1.60
CA LYS A 286 24.43 -22.47 1.03
C LYS A 286 24.75 -21.31 1.95
N VAL A 287 24.94 -20.13 1.35
CA VAL A 287 24.95 -18.86 2.10
C VAL A 287 23.50 -18.42 2.29
N ALA A 288 23.17 -17.98 3.50
CA ALA A 288 21.82 -17.59 3.91
C ALA A 288 21.86 -16.40 4.86
#